data_AF-A0A3D2VDW5-F1
#
_entry.id   AF-A0A3D2VDW5-F1
#
_cell.length_a   1.000
_cell.length_b   1.000
_cell.length_c   1.000
_cell.angle_alpha   90.00
_cell.angle_beta   90.00
_cell.angle_gamma   90.00
#
_symmetry.space_group_name_H-M   'P 1'
#
loop_
_entity.id
_entity.type
_entity.pdbx_description
1 polymer ?
#
loop_
_entity_poly.entity_id
_entity_poly.type
_entity_poly.pdbx_seq_one_letter_code
_entity_poly.pdbx_strand_id
1 'polypeptide(L)' 'MTSGYEIIHHDHDVVVVGAGGSGLRACLSLAEAGMRTACVTKVFPTRSHTVAAQGGMSAALANMGEDDWRWHMYDTVK' A
#
# COMPACT_ATOMS: atom_id res chain seq x y z
N MET A 1 -13.01 34.40 -16.66
CA MET A 1 -11.98 33.38 -16.95
C MET A 1 -12.69 32.09 -17.31
N THR A 2 -12.77 31.77 -18.60
CA THR A 2 -13.28 30.47 -19.06
C THR A 2 -12.14 29.45 -18.91
N SER A 3 -12.28 28.54 -17.95
CA SER A 3 -11.33 27.42 -17.80
C SER A 3 -11.26 26.65 -19.12
N GLY A 4 -10.06 26.44 -19.67
CA GLY A 4 -9.84 25.69 -20.91
C GLY A 4 -10.06 24.18 -20.77
N TYR A 5 -10.43 23.70 -19.58
CA TYR A 5 -10.63 22.30 -19.25
C TYR A 5 -11.91 22.12 -18.45
N GLU A 6 -12.64 21.05 -18.78
CA GLU A 6 -13.70 20.51 -17.95
C GLU A 6 -13.10 19.88 -16.69
N ILE A 7 -13.69 20.16 -15.53
CA ILE A 7 -13.26 19.61 -14.24
C ILE A 7 -14.33 18.62 -13.79
N ILE A 8 -13.92 17.37 -13.57
CA ILE A 8 -14.80 16.31 -13.06
C ILE A 8 -14.59 16.18 -11.56
N HIS A 9 -15.68 16.27 -10.79
CA HIS A 9 -15.68 16.13 -9.34
C HIS A 9 -16.16 14.73 -8.94
N HIS A 10 -15.47 14.12 -7.97
CA HIS A 10 -15.83 12.83 -7.40
C HIS A 10 -15.76 12.92 -5.87
N ASP A 11 -16.72 12.30 -5.19
CA ASP A 11 -16.78 12.25 -3.72
C ASP A 11 -16.55 10.82 -3.22
N HIS A 12 -15.55 10.67 -2.35
CA HIS A 12 -15.16 9.43 -1.71
C HIS A 12 -14.81 9.69 -0.25
N ASP A 13 -14.93 8.67 0.59
CA ASP A 13 -14.56 8.79 2.00
C ASP A 13 -13.02 8.80 2.14
N VAL A 14 -12.31 8.06 1.28
CA VAL A 14 -10.85 8.02 1.22
C VAL A 14 -10.35 7.93 -0.24
N VAL A 15 -9.24 8.61 -0.54
CA VAL A 15 -8.50 8.49 -1.80
C VAL A 15 -7.09 7.99 -1.52
N VAL A 16 -6.71 6.86 -2.12
CA VAL A 16 -5.37 6.30 -2.07
C VAL A 16 -4.67 6.53 -3.41
N VAL A 17 -3.51 7.18 -3.37
CA VAL A 17 -2.70 7.47 -4.56
C VAL A 17 -1.52 6.50 -4.64
N GLY A 18 -1.58 5.59 -5.60
CA GLY A 18 -0.61 4.52 -5.83
C GLY A 18 -1.22 3.14 -5.60
N ALA A 19 -1.01 2.22 -6.55
CA ALA A 19 -1.49 0.83 -6.50
C ALA A 19 -0.36 -0.20 -6.37
N GLY A 20 0.69 0.14 -5.61
CA GLY A 20 1.72 -0.80 -5.16
C GLY A 20 1.27 -1.62 -3.95
N GLY A 21 2.18 -2.38 -3.34
CA GLY A 21 1.84 -3.24 -2.20
C GLY A 21 1.17 -2.50 -1.03
N SER A 22 1.70 -1.35 -0.64
CA SER A 22 1.12 -0.51 0.43
C SER A 22 -0.26 0.04 0.06
N GLY A 23 -0.39 0.62 -1.14
CA GLY A 23 -1.63 1.21 -1.61
C GLY A 23 -2.77 0.21 -1.74
N LEU A 24 -2.50 -0.97 -2.31
CA LEU A 24 -3.51 -2.03 -2.41
C LEU A 24 -3.90 -2.59 -1.03
N ARG A 25 -2.94 -2.77 -0.11
CA ARG A 25 -3.24 -3.21 1.27
C ARG A 25 -4.09 -2.19 2.03
N ALA A 26 -3.82 -0.89 1.84
CA ALA A 26 -4.63 0.19 2.41
C ALA A 26 -6.04 0.19 1.81
N CYS A 27 -6.17 0.18 0.48
CA CYS A 27 -7.46 0.14 -0.22
C CYS A 27 -8.33 -1.05 0.22
N LEU A 28 -7.74 -2.25 0.31
CA LEU A 28 -8.45 -3.44 0.76
C LEU A 28 -8.99 -3.25 2.18
N SER A 29 -8.14 -2.81 3.11
CA SER A 29 -8.54 -2.65 4.52
C SER A 29 -9.63 -1.57 4.69
N LEU A 30 -9.56 -0.48 3.91
CA LEU A 30 -10.57 0.58 3.93
C LEU A 30 -11.90 0.11 3.34
N ALA A 31 -11.87 -0.66 2.26
CA ALA A 31 -13.06 -1.26 1.67
C ALA A 31 -13.70 -2.31 2.60
N GLU A 32 -12.90 -3.14 3.28
CA GLU A 32 -13.36 -4.09 4.31
C GLU A 32 -14.03 -3.37 5.49
N ALA A 33 -13.56 -2.16 5.82
CA ALA A 33 -14.18 -1.30 6.83
C ALA A 33 -15.45 -0.57 6.34
N GLY A 34 -15.90 -0.83 5.10
CA GLY A 34 -17.11 -0.24 4.52
C GLY A 34 -16.95 1.18 3.96
N MET A 35 -15.73 1.69 3.85
CA MET A 35 -15.48 3.04 3.32
C MET A 35 -15.45 3.04 1.79
N ARG A 36 -16.12 4.03 1.18
CA ARG A 36 -16.05 4.27 -0.28
C ARG A 36 -14.67 4.80 -0.62
N THR A 37 -13.81 3.91 -1.08
CA THR A 37 -12.39 4.18 -1.30
C THR A 37 -12.06 4.24 -2.80
N ALA A 38 -11.40 5.31 -3.24
CA ALA A 38 -10.86 5.42 -4.59
C ALA A 38 -9.37 5.09 -4.62
N CYS A 39 -8.95 4.19 -5.53
CA CYS A 39 -7.54 3.89 -5.78
C CYS A 39 -7.11 4.53 -7.10
N VAL A 40 -6.24 5.53 -7.04
CA VAL A 40 -5.73 6.26 -8.23
C VAL A 40 -4.30 5.83 -8.50
N THR A 41 -4.01 5.36 -9.70
CA THR A 41 -2.65 4.93 -10.09
C THR A 41 -2.33 5.30 -11.52
N LYS A 42 -1.07 5.68 -11.77
CA LYS A 42 -0.57 6.04 -13.10
C LYS A 42 -0.24 4.83 -13.99
N VAL A 43 -0.17 3.64 -13.41
CA VAL A 43 0.11 2.38 -14.10
C VAL A 43 -0.85 1.31 -13.61
N PHE A 44 -1.08 0.29 -14.44
CA PHE A 44 -1.83 -0.90 -14.01
C PHE A 44 -1.20 -1.50 -12.74
N PRO A 45 -1.98 -1.91 -11.72
CA PRO A 45 -1.46 -2.21 -10.37
C PRO A 45 -0.28 -3.18 -10.34
N THR A 46 -0.31 -4.26 -11.11
CA THR A 46 0.78 -5.27 -11.16
C THR A 46 2.02 -4.80 -11.92
N ARG A 47 2.05 -3.55 -12.42
CA ARG A 47 3.23 -2.88 -12.98
C ARG A 47 3.88 -1.89 -11.99
N SER A 48 3.38 -1.82 -10.75
CA SER A 48 4.02 -1.06 -9.67
C SER A 48 5.38 -1.67 -9.31
N HIS A 49 6.35 -0.87 -8.86
CA HIS A 49 7.71 -1.35 -8.58
C HIS A 49 7.78 -2.44 -7.49
N THR A 50 6.75 -2.60 -6.65
CA THR A 50 6.60 -3.76 -5.76
C THR A 50 6.73 -5.09 -6.52
N VAL A 51 6.34 -5.16 -7.80
CA VAL A 51 6.47 -6.37 -8.63
C VAL A 51 7.92 -6.82 -8.84
N ALA A 52 8.89 -5.92 -8.68
CA ALA A 52 10.30 -6.20 -8.91
C ALA A 52 11.05 -6.65 -7.63
N ALA A 53 10.36 -6.77 -6.48
CA ALA A 53 10.98 -7.25 -5.24
C ALA A 53 11.38 -8.74 -5.34
N GLN A 54 12.53 -9.11 -4.78
CA GLN A 54 13.10 -10.46 -4.91
C GLN A 54 13.43 -11.15 -3.58
N GLY A 55 14.02 -10.41 -2.61
CA GLY A 55 14.60 -11.02 -1.40
C GLY A 55 13.56 -11.68 -0.46
N GLY A 56 12.48 -10.96 -0.14
CA GLY A 56 11.44 -11.44 0.77
C GLY A 56 10.89 -10.33 1.67
N MET A 57 10.14 -10.73 2.70
CA MET A 57 9.67 -9.86 3.78
C MET A 57 10.17 -10.42 5.11
N SER A 58 10.93 -9.63 5.86
CA SER A 58 11.43 -10.02 7.18
C SER A 58 10.28 -10.07 8.19
N ALA A 59 10.19 -11.17 8.94
CA ALA A 59 9.25 -11.33 10.05
C ALA A 59 9.82 -12.35 11.05
N ALA A 60 9.68 -12.06 12.35
CA ALA A 60 10.16 -12.93 13.42
C ALA A 60 9.17 -14.09 13.65
N LEU A 61 9.17 -15.06 12.72
CA LEU A 61 8.21 -16.18 12.71
C LEU A 61 8.74 -17.45 13.39
N ALA A 62 10.03 -17.48 13.73
CA ALA A 62 10.70 -18.64 14.34
C ALA A 62 10.60 -19.97 13.55
N ASN A 63 10.42 -19.91 12.22
CA ASN A 63 10.27 -21.10 11.38
C ASN A 63 11.58 -21.91 11.19
N MET A 64 12.74 -21.26 11.35
CA MET A 64 14.06 -21.87 11.13
C MET A 64 14.90 -21.98 12.41
N GLY A 65 14.38 -21.52 13.55
CA GLY A 65 15.08 -21.40 14.81
C GLY A 65 14.32 -20.48 15.77
N GLU A 66 14.75 -20.39 17.02
CA GLU A 66 14.19 -19.43 17.97
C GLU A 66 14.35 -18.00 17.44
N ASP A 67 13.31 -17.19 17.60
CA ASP A 67 13.26 -15.82 17.11
C ASP A 67 12.35 -14.98 18.01
N ASP A 68 12.60 -13.67 18.05
CA ASP A 68 11.85 -12.72 18.87
C ASP A 68 11.72 -11.38 18.13
N TRP A 69 10.51 -10.84 18.07
CA TRP A 69 10.26 -9.56 17.39
C TRP A 69 11.08 -8.40 17.98
N ARG A 70 11.50 -8.49 19.25
CA ARG A 70 12.36 -7.49 19.91
C ARG A 70 13.78 -7.54 19.36
N TRP A 71 14.27 -8.70 18.93
CA TRP A 71 15.56 -8.83 18.24
C TRP A 71 15.47 -8.17 16.87
N HIS A 72 14.42 -8.45 16.10
CA HIS A 72 14.17 -7.80 14.81
C HIS A 72 13.99 -6.27 14.96
N MET A 73 13.29 -5.80 16.00
CA MET A 73 13.19 -4.37 16.32
C MET A 73 14.55 -3.76 16.64
N TYR A 74 15.35 -4.42 17.47
CA TYR A 74 16.71 -3.98 17.80
C TYR A 74 17.59 -3.87 16.54
N ASP A 75 17.57 -4.88 15.67
CA ASP A 75 18.33 -4.89 14.41
C ASP A 75 17.84 -3.82 13.42
N THR A 76 16.58 -3.40 13.50
CA THR A 76 16.04 -2.29 12.70
C THR A 76 16.46 -0.91 13.24
N VAL A 77 16.66 -0.78 14.56
CA VAL A 77 17.05 0.48 15.22
C VAL A 77 18.56 0.75 15.15
N LYS A 78 19.38 -0.31 15.26
CA LYS A 78 20.85 -0.26 15.32
C LYS A 78 21.49 0.23 14.01
#